data_AF-A0A9E0SYT6-F1
#
_entry.id   AF-A0A9E0SYT6-F1
#
_cell.length_a   1.000
_cell.length_b   1.000
_cell.length_c   1.000
_cell.angle_alpha   90.00
_cell.angle_beta   90.00
_cell.angle_gamma   90.00
#
_symmetry.space_group_name_H-M   'P 1'
#
loop_
_entity.id
_entity.type
_entity.pdbx_description
1 polymer ?
#
loop_
_entity_poly.entity_id
_entity_poly.type
_entity_poly.pdbx_seq_one_letter_code
_entity_poly.pdbx_strand_id
1 'polypeptide(L)' 'INLPQFAGPEPRYCPPGVYEFVPDEANAGKERLQINAQHCVHCKTCDIKDPTQNIVWVAPEGGGGPNYSGM' A
#
# COMPACT_ATOMS: atom_id res chain seq x y z
N ILE A 1 -7.21 -7.47 8.49
CA ILE A 1 -6.37 -8.09 9.53
C ILE A 1 -5.49 -7.02 10.18
N ASN A 2 -4.71 -6.28 9.39
CA ASN A 2 -3.78 -5.28 9.90
C ASN A 2 -4.40 -4.06 10.60
N LEU A 3 -5.49 -3.49 10.07
CA LEU A 3 -6.16 -2.34 10.69
C LEU A 3 -6.57 -2.58 12.16
N PRO A 4 -7.33 -3.65 12.50
CA PRO A 4 -7.75 -3.87 13.89
C PRO A 4 -6.62 -4.32 14.84
N GLN A 5 -5.55 -4.96 14.34
CA GLN A 5 -4.50 -5.53 15.20
C GLN A 5 -3.25 -4.65 15.33
N PHE A 6 -2.90 -3.91 14.28
CA PHE A 6 -1.67 -3.12 14.18
C PHE A 6 -1.92 -1.65 13.82
N ALA A 7 -3.17 -1.20 13.92
CA ALA A 7 -3.60 0.15 13.54
C ALA A 7 -3.25 0.54 12.10
N GLY A 8 -3.20 -0.45 11.19
CA GLY A 8 -2.95 -0.25 9.77
C GLY A 8 -1.58 0.40 9.49
N PRO A 9 -0.46 -0.33 9.59
CA PRO A 9 0.88 0.22 9.38
C PRO A 9 1.19 0.54 7.91
N GLU A 10 0.39 0.05 6.95
CA GLU A 10 0.65 0.12 5.51
C GLU A 10 0.79 1.54 4.96
N PRO A 11 -0.06 2.50 5.33
CA PRO A 11 0.11 3.90 4.94
C PRO A 11 1.36 4.54 5.54
N ARG A 12 1.90 4.00 6.65
CA ARG A 12 3.05 4.58 7.37
C ARG A 12 4.37 4.13 6.76
N TYR A 13 4.51 2.84 6.44
CA TYR A 13 5.73 2.32 5.82
C TYR A 13 5.75 2.50 4.29
N CYS A 14 4.63 2.88 3.68
CA CYS A 14 4.52 3.18 2.25
C CYS A 14 4.19 4.66 2.01
N PRO A 15 5.17 5.57 2.15
CA PRO A 15 4.97 7.02 2.06
C PRO A 15 4.30 7.56 0.78
N PRO A 16 4.45 6.93 -0.41
CA PRO A 16 3.80 7.45 -1.63
C PRO A 16 2.26 7.37 -1.63
N GLY A 17 1.63 6.87 -0.56
CA GLY A 17 0.17 6.76 -0.49
C GLY A 17 -0.39 5.63 -1.36
N VAL A 18 0.36 4.54 -1.51
CA VAL A 18 -0.12 3.33 -2.21
C VAL A 18 -1.24 2.66 -1.41
N TYR A 19 -1.19 2.71 -0.07
CA TYR A 19 -2.18 2.12 0.81
C TYR A 19 -2.89 3.23 1.58
N GLU A 20 -4.21 3.24 1.52
CA GLU A 20 -5.06 4.21 2.20
C GLU A 20 -6.30 3.52 2.78
N PHE A 21 -6.67 3.86 4.01
CA PHE A 21 -7.95 3.43 4.58
C PHE A 21 -8.98 4.51 4.29
N VAL A 22 -10.02 4.13 3.55
CA VAL A 22 -11.10 5.03 3.14
C VAL A 22 -12.43 4.50 3.68
N PRO A 23 -13.45 5.35 3.90
CA PRO A 23 -14.77 4.89 4.30
C PRO A 23 -15.32 3.82 3.35
N ASP A 24 -15.92 2.78 3.92
CA ASP A 24 -16.61 1.74 3.15
C ASP A 24 -18.04 2.21 2.84
N GLU A 25 -18.30 2.46 1.55
CA GLU A 25 -19.61 2.92 1.07
C GLU A 25 -20.73 1.89 1.27
N ALA A 26 -20.39 0.60 1.29
CA ALA A 26 -21.35 -0.48 1.51
C ALA A 26 -21.58 -0.78 2.99
N ASN A 27 -20.63 -0.40 3.87
CA ASN A 27 -20.66 -0.70 5.29
C ASN A 27 -20.43 0.57 6.13
N ALA A 28 -21.51 1.29 6.42
CA ALA A 28 -21.45 2.52 7.21
C ALA A 28 -20.68 2.33 8.54
N GLY A 29 -19.74 3.24 8.81
CA GLY A 29 -18.91 3.22 10.01
C GLY A 29 -17.71 2.25 9.95
N LYS A 30 -17.47 1.59 8.80
CA LYS A 30 -16.26 0.81 8.56
C LYS A 30 -15.36 1.48 7.53
N GLU A 31 -14.09 1.07 7.54
CA GLU A 31 -13.10 1.46 6.55
C GLU A 31 -12.71 0.26 5.69
N ARG A 32 -12.40 0.53 4.43
CA ARG A 32 -11.81 -0.43 3.49
C ARG A 32 -10.41 0.02 3.11
N LEU A 33 -9.55 -0.93 2.80
CA LEU A 33 -8.25 -0.64 2.21
C LEU A 33 -8.43 -0.30 0.72
N GLN A 34 -7.90 0.84 0.30
CA GLN A 34 -7.74 1.24 -1.09
C GLN A 34 -6.27 1.16 -1.48
N ILE A 35 -6.01 0.56 -2.65
CA ILE A 35 -4.66 0.39 -3.19
C ILE A 35 -4.51 1.29 -4.42
N ASN A 36 -3.77 2.38 -4.28
CA ASN A 36 -3.41 3.32 -5.34
C ASN A 36 -2.08 2.89 -5.99
N ALA A 37 -2.09 1.76 -6.69
CA ALA A 37 -0.87 1.13 -7.23
C ALA A 37 -0.06 2.05 -8.18
N GLN A 38 -0.70 3.06 -8.77
CA GLN A 38 -0.09 4.06 -9.64
C GLN A 38 0.98 4.90 -8.90
N HIS A 39 0.91 4.99 -7.57
CA HIS A 39 1.91 5.71 -6.77
C HIS A 39 3.13 4.85 -6.37
N CYS A 40 3.17 3.57 -6.76
CA CYS A 40 4.22 2.66 -6.31
C CYS A 40 5.59 3.07 -6.85
N VAL A 41 6.57 3.19 -5.96
CA VAL A 41 7.98 3.49 -6.29
C VAL A 41 8.88 2.25 -6.28
N HIS A 42 8.28 1.06 -6.25
CA HIS A 42 8.97 -0.23 -6.35
C HIS A 42 10.01 -0.53 -5.24
N CYS A 43 9.97 0.17 -4.11
CA CYS A 43 10.92 0.00 -3.00
C CYS A 43 10.80 -1.33 -2.22
N LYS A 44 9.70 -2.08 -2.42
CA LYS A 44 9.39 -3.36 -1.75
C LYS A 44 9.17 -3.31 -0.23
N THR A 45 9.14 -2.12 0.39
CA THR A 45 8.93 -2.03 1.85
C THR A 45 7.67 -2.75 2.31
N CYS A 46 6.58 -2.69 1.53
CA CYS A 46 5.32 -3.33 1.87
C CYS A 46 5.38 -4.86 1.93
N ASP A 47 6.15 -5.47 1.02
CA ASP A 47 6.39 -6.91 0.96
C ASP A 47 7.18 -7.38 2.21
N ILE A 48 8.13 -6.56 2.67
CA ILE A 48 9.03 -6.89 3.79
C ILE A 48 8.42 -6.56 5.16
N LYS A 49 7.71 -5.45 5.29
CA LYS A 49 7.30 -4.87 6.57
C LYS A 49 5.86 -5.19 6.99
N ASP A 50 5.06 -5.80 6.12
CA ASP A 50 3.72 -6.24 6.52
C ASP A 50 3.84 -7.29 7.65
N PRO A 51 3.30 -7.01 8.85
CA PRO A 51 3.39 -7.92 10.00
C PRO A 51 2.74 -9.28 9.76
N THR A 52 1.83 -9.37 8.79
CA THR A 52 1.11 -10.61 8.48
C THR A 52 1.56 -11.29 7.20
N GLN A 53 2.54 -10.71 6.48
CA GLN A 53 3.03 -11.24 5.19
C GLN A 53 1.90 -11.57 4.20
N ASN A 54 0.89 -10.70 4.15
CA ASN A 54 -0.30 -10.79 3.31
C ASN A 54 -0.15 -9.99 2.00
N ILE A 55 0.87 -9.14 1.88
CA ILE A 55 1.18 -8.38 0.66
C ILE A 55 2.23 -9.15 -0.15
N VAL A 56 1.90 -9.44 -1.41
CA VAL A 56 2.83 -10.00 -2.39
C VAL A 56 3.08 -8.96 -3.47
N TRP A 57 4.29 -8.43 -3.56
CA TRP A 57 4.67 -7.53 -4.63
C TRP A 57 5.02 -8.32 -5.90
N VAL A 58 4.41 -7.92 -7.02
CA VAL A 58 4.76 -8.39 -8.36
C VAL A 58 5.09 -7.21 -9.25
N ALA A 59 5.95 -7.43 -10.24
CA ALA A 59 6.32 -6.38 -11.18
C ALA A 59 5.09 -5.96 -12.01
N PRO A 60 4.82 -4.65 -12.14
CA PRO A 60 3.80 -4.15 -13.05
C PRO A 60 4.29 -4.25 -14.51
N GLU A 61 3.47 -3.77 -15.44
CA GLU A 61 3.85 -3.63 -16.84
C GLU A 61 5.15 -2.82 -17.00
N GLY A 62 5.95 -3.20 -18.00
CA GLY A 62 7.23 -2.55 -18.28
C GLY A 62 7.06 -1.06 -18.63
N GLY A 63 7.93 -0.23 -18.06
CA GLY A 63 7.85 1.23 -18.19
C GLY A 63 7.02 1.94 -17.11
N GLY A 64 6.34 1.19 -16.24
CA GLY A 64 5.72 1.73 -15.04
C GLY A 64 6.70 1.98 -13.91
N GLY A 65 6.31 2.84 -12.95
CA GLY A 65 7.10 3.14 -11.76
C GLY A 65 7.89 4.45 -11.85
N PRO A 66 8.85 4.65 -10.93
CA PRO A 66 9.55 5.93 -10.81
C PRO A 66 10.56 6.16 -11.94
N ASN A 67 10.66 7.41 -12.40
CA ASN A 67 11.71 7.87 -13.30
C ASN A 67 12.71 8.73 -12.52
N TYR A 68 13.74 8.07 -11.99
CA TYR A 68 14.78 8.73 -11.21
C TYR A 68 15.80 9.40 -12.13
N SER A 69 15.94 10.73 -12.02
CA SER A 69 16.99 11.50 -12.69
C SER A 69 17.88 12.16 -11.63
N GLY A 70 19.17 11.81 -11.62
CA GLY A 70 20.14 12.39 -10.68
C GLY A 70 19.92 12.00 -9.21
N MET A 71 19.24 10.87 -8.98
CA MET A 71 19.06 10.24 -7.66
C MET A 71 20.07 9.11 -7.47
#